data_AF-A0A8H4T6I9-F1
#
_entry.id   AF-A0A8H4T6I9-F1
#
_cell.length_a   1.000
_cell.length_b   1.000
_cell.length_c   1.000
_cell.angle_alpha   90.00
_cell.angle_beta   90.00
_cell.angle_gamma   90.00
#
_symmetry.space_group_name_H-M   'P 1'
#
loop_
_entity.id
_entity.type
_entity.pdbx_description
1 polymer ?
#
loop_
_entity_poly.entity_id
_entity_poly.type
_entity_poly.pdbx_seq_one_letter_code
_entity_poly.pdbx_strand_id
1 'polypeptide(L)'
;MLVDTADTATIDALGTSHRQAFVQSLMRVMETDVAERTFAEIIDGLPTINSYQDFHWPQVGHPATQHFEVCPGMIEKARQLRSDHPPTRLRFYFPGGFNHTHQDYQRWVDSPHDVSRWDGYRHPTAFCHTFYIAVERYPNGDADTVGYWAEAKIFGGVFVFDRGESESECNELYLHAGRRAGPFTLFPLTTEQFERFVDFLLGETEEPDLSRSPLPFTATSENRWRWHSWDAMARHHIFRDKHERSVPPTKPTGCVKSAVDWPEIADELYLIGAMHDYWDGQPVDKSKVRAALERLQQITLSSPVWSNRNAHSWTKDLLE
;
A
#
# COMPACT_ATOMS: atom_id res chain seq x y z
N MET A 1 -7.05 -29.66 27.96
CA MET A 1 -5.69 -29.23 27.58
C MET A 1 -5.36 -29.89 26.26
N LEU A 2 -5.70 -29.24 25.15
CA LEU A 2 -5.25 -29.63 23.82
C LEU A 2 -4.19 -28.59 23.45
N VAL A 3 -2.94 -29.02 23.46
CA VAL A 3 -1.83 -28.25 22.92
C VAL A 3 -1.91 -28.46 21.42
N ASP A 4 -2.45 -27.46 20.72
CA ASP A 4 -2.41 -27.42 19.27
C ASP A 4 -0.96 -27.09 18.89
N THR A 5 -0.18 -28.12 18.56
CA THR A 5 1.15 -27.95 17.99
C THR A 5 0.95 -27.40 16.59
N ALA A 6 1.00 -26.07 16.45
CA ALA A 6 1.05 -25.43 15.15
C ALA A 6 2.25 -26.01 14.38
N ASP A 7 1.98 -26.83 13.37
CA ASP A 7 3.01 -27.36 12.48
C ASP A 7 3.78 -26.17 11.91
N THR A 8 5.02 -26.01 12.37
CA THR A 8 5.86 -24.89 11.96
C THR A 8 6.42 -25.25 10.59
N ALA A 9 5.71 -24.89 9.53
CA ALA A 9 6.20 -25.06 8.17
C ALA A 9 7.35 -24.07 7.91
N THR A 10 8.55 -24.57 7.65
CA THR A 10 9.67 -23.76 7.14
C THR A 10 9.61 -23.75 5.61
N ILE A 11 10.42 -22.89 4.97
CA ILE A 11 10.57 -22.90 3.52
C ILE A 11 11.09 -24.25 2.97
N ASP A 12 11.55 -25.14 3.85
CA ASP A 12 12.00 -26.49 3.49
C ASP A 12 10.83 -27.40 3.08
N ALA A 13 9.59 -27.01 3.37
CA ALA A 13 8.40 -27.67 2.84
C ALA A 13 8.24 -27.45 1.32
N LEU A 14 8.89 -26.43 0.75
CA LEU A 14 8.88 -26.18 -0.69
C LEU A 14 9.87 -27.10 -1.41
N GLY A 15 9.46 -27.65 -2.56
CA GLY A 15 10.38 -28.34 -3.46
C GLY A 15 11.55 -27.44 -3.85
N THR A 16 12.69 -28.05 -4.18
CA THR A 16 13.97 -27.33 -4.41
C THR A 16 13.84 -26.14 -5.37
N SER A 17 13.15 -26.31 -6.50
CA SER A 17 12.94 -25.24 -7.48
C SER A 17 12.13 -24.08 -6.92
N HIS A 18 11.00 -24.35 -6.26
CA HIS A 18 10.17 -23.32 -5.62
C HIS A 18 10.91 -22.61 -4.49
N ARG A 19 11.68 -23.35 -3.69
CA ARG A 19 12.51 -22.78 -2.63
C ARG A 19 13.58 -21.85 -3.19
N GLN A 20 14.26 -22.25 -4.25
CA GLN A 20 15.27 -21.42 -4.92
C GLN A 20 14.66 -20.15 -5.50
N ALA A 21 13.55 -20.26 -6.23
CA ALA A 21 12.86 -19.11 -6.81
C ALA A 21 12.38 -18.13 -5.72
N PHE A 22 11.82 -18.63 -4.62
CA PHE A 22 11.40 -17.81 -3.49
C PHE A 22 12.59 -17.08 -2.83
N VAL A 23 13.67 -17.80 -2.52
CA VAL A 23 14.86 -17.22 -1.89
C VAL A 23 15.47 -16.14 -2.79
N GLN A 24 15.61 -16.40 -4.08
CA GLN A 24 16.08 -15.42 -5.06
C GLN A 24 15.18 -14.18 -5.09
N SER A 25 13.87 -14.38 -5.25
CA SER A 25 12.90 -13.29 -5.31
C SER A 25 12.96 -12.40 -4.06
N LEU A 26 13.00 -13.02 -2.88
CA LEU A 26 13.09 -12.29 -1.61
C LEU A 26 14.42 -11.54 -1.47
N MET A 27 15.54 -12.16 -1.83
CA MET A 27 16.84 -11.48 -1.84
C MET A 27 16.83 -10.23 -2.74
N ARG A 28 16.27 -10.33 -3.94
CA ARG A 28 16.18 -9.18 -4.86
C ARG A 28 15.37 -8.02 -4.31
N VAL A 29 14.25 -8.31 -3.65
CA VAL A 29 13.49 -7.26 -2.95
C VAL A 29 14.33 -6.63 -1.85
N MET A 30 14.99 -7.45 -1.03
CA MET A 30 15.83 -7.00 0.10
C MET A 30 17.12 -6.27 -0.34
N GLU A 31 17.54 -6.42 -1.59
CA GLU A 31 18.67 -5.72 -2.19
C GLU A 31 18.31 -4.35 -2.77
N THR A 32 17.02 -4.04 -2.93
CA THR A 32 16.59 -2.73 -3.40
C THR A 32 16.97 -1.61 -2.43
N ASP A 33 17.30 -0.44 -2.98
CA ASP A 33 17.57 0.78 -2.20
C ASP A 33 16.40 1.14 -1.28
N VAL A 34 15.15 0.90 -1.72
CA VAL A 34 13.96 1.19 -0.93
C VAL A 34 13.85 0.26 0.29
N ALA A 35 14.15 -1.02 0.15
CA ALA A 35 14.18 -1.96 1.27
C ALA A 35 15.31 -1.60 2.25
N GLU A 36 16.52 -1.37 1.74
CA GLU A 36 17.67 -0.99 2.55
C GLU A 36 17.40 0.25 3.41
N ARG A 37 16.87 1.32 2.81
CA ARG A 37 16.51 2.55 3.54
C ARG A 37 15.38 2.31 4.53
N THR A 38 14.37 1.52 4.16
CA THR A 38 13.24 1.22 5.05
C THR A 38 13.70 0.49 6.31
N PHE A 39 14.54 -0.54 6.17
CA PHE A 39 15.10 -1.25 7.32
C PHE A 39 16.08 -0.38 8.12
N ALA A 40 16.86 0.47 7.45
CA ALA A 40 17.74 1.40 8.14
C ALA A 40 16.96 2.39 9.00
N GLU A 41 15.83 2.94 8.52
CA GLU A 41 14.95 3.78 9.34
C GLU A 41 14.38 3.01 10.54
N ILE A 42 13.96 1.75 10.37
CA ILE A 42 13.47 0.91 11.49
C ILE A 42 14.56 0.70 12.54
N ILE A 43 15.78 0.36 12.11
CA ILE A 43 16.93 0.17 13.00
C ILE A 43 17.30 1.48 13.69
N ASP A 44 17.20 2.59 12.95
CA ASP A 44 17.39 3.92 13.51
C ASP A 44 16.38 4.16 14.63
N GLY A 45 15.13 3.76 14.45
CA GLY A 45 14.08 3.83 15.48
C GLY A 45 13.14 5.02 15.29
N LEU A 46 13.34 5.81 14.24
CA LEU A 46 12.45 6.90 13.82
C LEU A 46 12.47 7.03 12.29
N PRO A 47 11.32 7.21 11.62
CA PRO A 47 11.31 7.43 10.17
C PRO A 47 11.89 8.80 9.83
N THR A 48 12.40 8.96 8.61
CA THR A 48 12.75 10.29 8.10
C THR A 48 11.48 11.13 7.92
N ILE A 49 11.62 12.46 7.89
CA ILE A 49 10.48 13.37 7.68
C ILE A 49 9.72 13.03 6.39
N ASN A 50 10.45 12.70 5.32
CA ASN A 50 9.87 12.31 4.04
C ASN A 50 9.05 11.02 4.18
N SER A 51 9.63 10.00 4.82
CA SER A 51 8.95 8.72 5.06
C SER A 51 7.76 8.83 6.01
N TYR A 52 7.80 9.74 6.99
CA TYR A 52 6.67 10.04 7.85
C TYR A 52 5.55 10.73 7.07
N GLN A 53 5.90 11.73 6.26
CA GLN A 53 4.96 12.51 5.45
C GLN A 53 4.30 11.73 4.31
N ASP A 54 4.84 10.58 3.95
CA ASP A 54 4.21 9.65 3.00
C ASP A 54 2.85 9.17 3.50
N PHE A 55 2.66 9.01 4.82
CA PHE A 55 1.43 8.46 5.41
C PHE A 55 0.71 9.45 6.35
N HIS A 56 1.44 10.43 6.89
CA HIS A 56 0.95 11.29 7.95
C HIS A 56 1.05 12.76 7.58
N TRP A 57 0.12 13.55 8.09
CA TRP A 57 0.30 15.00 8.12
C TRP A 57 1.36 15.35 9.17
N PRO A 58 2.26 16.31 8.90
CA PRO A 58 3.23 16.76 9.90
C PRO A 58 2.52 17.22 11.17
N GLN A 59 2.89 16.61 12.30
CA GLN A 59 2.39 16.99 13.62
C GLN A 59 3.43 17.88 14.31
N VAL A 60 2.97 18.96 14.93
CA VAL A 60 3.87 19.92 15.58
C VAL A 60 4.59 19.23 16.73
N GLY A 61 5.92 19.36 16.76
CA GLY A 61 6.76 18.75 17.81
C GLY A 61 6.99 17.24 17.65
N HIS A 62 6.42 16.58 16.65
CA HIS A 62 6.65 15.16 16.41
C HIS A 62 8.13 14.94 16.03
N PRO A 63 8.87 14.01 16.65
CA PRO A 63 10.33 13.87 16.45
C PRO A 63 10.74 13.67 14.98
N ALA A 64 9.94 12.94 14.19
CA ALA A 64 10.23 12.74 12.77
C ALA A 64 10.25 14.05 11.94
N THR A 65 9.66 15.15 12.42
CA THR A 65 9.68 16.45 11.73
C THR A 65 11.06 17.11 11.72
N GLN A 66 11.99 16.62 12.53
CA GLN A 66 13.38 17.08 12.58
C GLN A 66 14.38 15.99 12.13
N HIS A 67 13.88 14.81 11.74
CA HIS A 67 14.71 13.68 11.33
C HIS A 67 14.83 13.65 9.80
N PHE A 68 15.79 14.40 9.25
CA PHE A 68 15.91 14.57 7.80
C PHE A 68 16.59 13.40 7.10
N GLU A 69 17.58 12.81 7.76
CA GLU A 69 18.40 11.73 7.25
C GLU A 69 18.54 10.67 8.34
N VAL A 70 18.70 9.43 7.91
CA VAL A 70 19.01 8.32 8.80
C VAL A 70 20.37 8.55 9.48
N CYS A 71 20.47 8.19 10.76
CA CYS A 71 21.68 8.33 11.55
C CYS A 71 22.88 7.60 10.91
N PRO A 72 24.10 8.15 11.03
CA PRO A 72 25.30 7.51 10.50
C PRO A 72 25.45 6.06 10.96
N GLY A 73 25.75 5.15 10.04
CA GLY A 73 25.96 3.73 10.33
C GLY A 73 24.72 2.85 10.28
N MET A 74 23.50 3.39 10.20
CA MET A 74 22.29 2.54 10.21
C MET A 74 22.06 1.83 8.87
N ILE A 75 22.52 2.41 7.75
CA ILE A 75 22.50 1.75 6.44
C ILE A 75 23.42 0.53 6.46
N GLU A 76 24.63 0.68 7.00
CA GLU A 76 25.59 -0.43 7.16
C GLU A 76 25.02 -1.51 8.07
N LYS A 77 24.33 -1.13 9.16
CA LYS A 77 23.63 -2.09 10.02
C LYS A 77 22.48 -2.81 9.30
N ALA A 78 21.72 -2.12 8.44
CA ALA A 78 20.68 -2.76 7.65
C ALA A 78 21.26 -3.81 6.69
N ARG A 79 22.37 -3.49 6.02
CA ARG A 79 23.13 -4.44 5.18
C ARG A 79 23.65 -5.63 5.98
N GLN A 80 24.20 -5.36 7.17
CA GLN A 80 24.68 -6.41 8.07
C GLN A 80 23.54 -7.32 8.53
N LEU A 81 22.40 -6.75 8.94
CA LEU A 81 21.21 -7.51 9.34
C LEU A 81 20.74 -8.43 8.20
N ARG A 82 20.67 -7.92 6.96
CA ARG A 82 20.35 -8.72 5.78
C ARG A 82 21.33 -9.88 5.58
N SER A 83 22.62 -9.64 5.76
CA SER A 83 23.66 -10.67 5.62
C SER A 83 23.60 -11.74 6.71
N ASP A 84 23.33 -11.32 7.96
CA ASP A 84 23.30 -12.21 9.13
C ASP A 84 22.03 -13.08 9.17
N HIS A 85 20.95 -12.61 8.56
CA HIS A 85 19.65 -13.27 8.50
C HIS A 85 19.25 -13.64 7.06
N PRO A 86 19.92 -14.61 6.42
CA PRO A 86 19.54 -15.01 5.07
C PRO A 86 18.11 -15.57 5.08
N PRO A 87 17.36 -15.43 3.96
CA PRO A 87 15.99 -15.95 3.82
C PRO A 87 15.80 -17.40 4.26
N THR A 88 16.83 -18.21 4.07
CA THR A 88 16.86 -19.63 4.44
C THR A 88 16.89 -19.89 5.95
N ARG A 89 17.13 -18.86 6.77
CA ARG A 89 17.21 -18.92 8.23
C ARG A 89 16.19 -18.03 8.92
N LEU A 90 15.21 -17.48 8.18
CA LEU A 90 14.15 -16.67 8.75
C LEU A 90 13.41 -17.45 9.85
N ARG A 91 13.60 -17.01 11.09
CA ARG A 91 12.85 -17.40 12.29
C ARG A 91 12.40 -16.11 12.95
N PHE A 92 11.09 -15.97 13.18
CA PHE A 92 10.52 -14.75 13.73
C PHE A 92 10.75 -14.68 15.24
N TYR A 93 11.76 -13.93 15.68
CA TYR A 93 11.97 -13.51 17.08
C TYR A 93 12.67 -12.14 17.10
N PHE A 94 12.10 -11.19 17.84
CA PHE A 94 12.66 -9.84 18.02
C PHE A 94 13.70 -9.82 19.15
N PRO A 95 14.95 -9.39 18.92
CA PRO A 95 15.84 -8.99 20.00
C PRO A 95 15.59 -7.51 20.33
N GLY A 96 15.20 -7.25 21.58
CA GLY A 96 15.05 -5.91 22.11
C GLY A 96 16.38 -5.17 22.17
N GLY A 97 16.43 -4.00 21.54
CA GLY A 97 17.51 -3.04 21.66
C GLY A 97 16.96 -1.66 21.32
N PHE A 98 16.58 -0.90 22.34
CA PHE A 98 16.01 0.44 22.14
C PHE A 98 17.11 1.42 21.73
N ASN A 99 16.97 2.01 20.55
CA ASN A 99 17.81 3.12 20.10
C ASN A 99 17.33 4.44 20.74
N HIS A 100 18.23 5.41 20.87
CA HIS A 100 17.96 6.68 21.57
C HIS A 100 16.84 7.52 20.92
N THR A 101 16.69 7.47 19.60
CA THR A 101 15.64 8.15 18.82
C THR A 101 14.23 7.61 19.11
N HIS A 102 14.09 6.30 19.35
CA HIS A 102 12.83 5.69 19.78
C HIS A 102 12.42 6.21 21.18
N GLN A 103 13.39 6.49 22.05
CA GLN A 103 13.10 7.11 23.35
C GLN A 103 12.52 8.52 23.19
N ASP A 104 12.96 9.28 22.18
CA ASP A 104 12.41 10.60 21.91
C ASP A 104 10.98 10.53 21.37
N TYR A 105 10.66 9.52 20.55
CA TYR A 105 9.28 9.23 20.17
C TYR A 105 8.42 8.88 21.39
N GLN A 106 8.90 7.98 22.25
CA GLN A 106 8.16 7.58 23.45
C GLN A 106 7.91 8.79 24.38
N ARG A 107 8.93 9.62 24.62
CA ARG A 107 8.78 10.88 25.38
C ARG A 107 7.75 11.82 24.77
N TRP A 108 7.75 11.96 23.45
CA TRP A 108 6.75 12.77 22.76
C TRP A 108 5.35 12.19 22.95
N VAL A 109 5.17 10.87 22.78
CA VAL A 109 3.89 10.18 23.01
C VAL A 109 3.37 10.37 24.43
N ASP A 110 4.24 10.39 25.43
CA ASP A 110 3.86 10.52 26.85
C ASP A 110 3.65 11.98 27.30
N SER A 111 4.13 12.94 26.51
CA SER A 111 4.16 14.36 26.90
C SER A 111 2.80 15.07 26.76
N PRO A 112 2.32 15.82 27.78
CA PRO A 112 1.07 16.58 27.71
C PRO A 112 1.19 17.75 26.72
N HIS A 113 0.29 17.86 25.75
CA HIS A 113 0.25 18.98 24.80
C HIS A 113 -1.19 19.27 24.37
N ASP A 114 -1.46 20.52 23.97
CA ASP A 114 -2.75 20.96 23.44
C ASP A 114 -3.09 20.17 22.16
N VAL A 115 -4.10 19.30 22.24
CA VAL A 115 -4.59 18.51 21.11
C VAL A 115 -5.28 19.43 20.09
N SER A 116 -4.62 19.68 18.95
CA SER A 116 -5.29 20.28 17.81
C SER A 116 -6.19 19.24 17.11
N ARG A 117 -7.14 19.71 16.29
CA ARG A 117 -8.00 18.82 15.47
C ARG A 117 -7.22 17.94 14.47
N TRP A 118 -5.95 18.28 14.24
CA TRP A 118 -5.05 17.60 13.31
C TRP A 118 -4.05 16.69 14.02
N ASP A 119 -3.93 16.79 15.35
CA ASP A 119 -3.20 15.86 16.20
C ASP A 119 -4.07 14.61 16.40
N GLY A 120 -4.20 13.84 15.32
CA GLY A 120 -4.86 12.54 15.34
C GLY A 120 -4.28 11.62 16.43
N TYR A 121 -4.99 10.52 16.66
CA TYR A 121 -4.61 9.46 17.59
C TYR A 121 -3.09 9.21 17.58
N ARG A 122 -2.42 9.37 18.73
CA ARG A 122 -0.99 9.08 18.87
C ARG A 122 -0.77 7.59 18.65
N HIS A 123 -0.21 7.23 17.50
CA HIS A 123 0.02 5.83 17.18
C HIS A 123 1.07 5.25 18.15
N PRO A 124 0.99 3.95 18.47
CA PRO A 124 2.00 3.32 19.32
C PRO A 124 3.43 3.35 18.73
N THR A 125 3.54 3.58 17.42
CA THR A 125 4.82 3.70 16.70
C THR A 125 4.72 4.77 15.62
N ALA A 126 5.83 5.47 15.35
CA ALA A 126 5.97 6.39 14.23
C ALA A 126 5.97 5.67 12.87
N PHE A 127 6.26 4.37 12.87
CA PHE A 127 6.26 3.50 11.69
C PHE A 127 4.89 2.85 11.51
N CYS A 128 3.90 3.63 11.10
CA CYS A 128 2.57 3.09 10.89
C CYS A 128 1.98 3.54 9.55
N HIS A 129 1.27 2.61 8.91
CA HIS A 129 0.40 2.92 7.79
C HIS A 129 -0.97 3.35 8.33
N THR A 130 -1.59 4.39 7.76
CA THR A 130 -2.80 5.05 8.30
C THR A 130 -3.98 4.13 8.59
N PHE A 131 -4.08 2.99 7.89
CA PHE A 131 -5.17 2.01 8.06
C PHE A 131 -4.81 0.75 8.85
N TYR A 132 -3.52 0.42 9.01
CA TYR A 132 -3.06 -0.81 9.66
C TYR A 132 -2.50 -0.47 11.05
N ILE A 133 -3.39 0.02 11.91
CA ILE A 133 -3.06 0.58 13.23
C ILE A 133 -3.78 -0.16 14.36
N ALA A 134 -4.35 -1.33 14.09
CA ALA A 134 -5.12 -2.10 15.05
C ALA A 134 -4.21 -2.92 15.98
N VAL A 135 -3.27 -2.23 16.64
CA VAL A 135 -2.18 -2.82 17.45
C VAL A 135 -2.68 -3.89 18.43
N GLU A 136 -3.80 -3.63 19.11
CA GLU A 136 -4.39 -4.56 20.08
C GLU A 136 -4.88 -5.88 19.48
N ARG A 137 -5.07 -5.94 18.15
CA ARG A 137 -5.52 -7.14 17.43
C ARG A 137 -4.37 -7.94 16.85
N TYR A 138 -3.20 -7.34 16.74
CA TYR A 138 -2.07 -7.93 16.05
C TYR A 138 -1.30 -8.88 16.98
N PRO A 139 -0.97 -10.11 16.55
CA PRO A 139 -0.26 -11.09 17.38
C PRO A 139 1.06 -10.58 17.95
N ASN A 140 1.78 -9.75 17.18
CA ASN A 140 3.04 -9.13 17.59
C ASN A 140 2.89 -7.62 17.88
N GLY A 141 1.65 -7.13 18.03
CA GLY A 141 1.36 -5.76 18.44
C GLY A 141 1.93 -4.68 17.53
N ASP A 142 2.80 -3.85 18.09
CA ASP A 142 3.44 -2.72 17.41
C ASP A 142 4.36 -3.18 16.27
N ALA A 143 5.01 -4.33 16.43
CA ALA A 143 5.87 -4.88 15.41
C ALA A 143 5.13 -5.21 14.10
N ASP A 144 3.89 -5.70 14.18
CA ASP A 144 3.08 -5.94 12.98
C ASP A 144 2.69 -4.61 12.30
N THR A 145 2.48 -3.55 13.09
CA THR A 145 2.24 -2.19 12.55
C THR A 145 3.45 -1.65 11.79
N VAL A 146 4.65 -1.84 12.36
CA VAL A 146 5.93 -1.52 11.71
C VAL A 146 6.07 -2.35 10.43
N GLY A 147 5.68 -3.62 10.46
CA GLY A 147 5.68 -4.52 9.30
C GLY A 147 4.79 -4.01 8.16
N TYR A 148 3.55 -3.60 8.43
CA TYR A 148 2.67 -3.02 7.43
C TYR A 148 3.20 -1.70 6.85
N TRP A 149 3.81 -0.85 7.68
CA TRP A 149 4.48 0.36 7.21
C TRP A 149 5.65 0.03 6.29
N ALA A 150 6.51 -0.91 6.69
CA ALA A 150 7.67 -1.32 5.91
C ALA A 150 7.26 -1.91 4.56
N GLU A 151 6.23 -2.75 4.55
CA GLU A 151 5.66 -3.32 3.35
C GLU A 151 5.14 -2.23 2.41
N ALA A 152 4.37 -1.27 2.92
CA ALA A 152 3.87 -0.16 2.12
C ALA A 152 4.99 0.75 1.58
N LYS A 153 6.10 0.91 2.31
CA LYS A 153 7.28 1.63 1.83
C LYS A 153 7.98 0.89 0.69
N ILE A 154 8.21 -0.41 0.85
CA ILE A 154 8.95 -1.26 -0.09
C ILE A 154 8.14 -1.49 -1.36
N PHE A 155 6.89 -1.92 -1.23
CA PHE A 155 6.07 -2.30 -2.37
C PHE A 155 5.20 -1.17 -2.90
N GLY A 156 5.03 -0.08 -2.15
CA GLY A 156 4.13 1.02 -2.53
C GLY A 156 2.70 0.86 -2.01
N GLY A 157 2.43 -0.22 -1.27
CA GLY A 157 1.20 -0.46 -0.53
C GLY A 157 1.25 -1.80 0.18
N VAL A 158 0.28 -2.05 1.06
CA VAL A 158 0.11 -3.36 1.69
C VAL A 158 -0.63 -4.30 0.73
N PHE A 159 -0.08 -5.49 0.51
CA PHE A 159 -0.73 -6.52 -0.29
C PHE A 159 -1.92 -7.13 0.45
N VAL A 160 -3.06 -7.13 -0.24
CA VAL A 160 -4.31 -7.75 0.17
C VAL A 160 -4.88 -8.56 -0.99
N PHE A 161 -5.67 -9.58 -0.68
CA PHE A 161 -6.10 -10.56 -1.66
C PHE A 161 -7.62 -10.62 -1.70
N ASP A 162 -8.20 -10.82 -2.88
CA ASP A 162 -9.57 -11.30 -2.99
C ASP A 162 -9.62 -12.75 -2.49
N ARG A 163 -10.20 -12.91 -1.29
CA ARG A 163 -10.33 -14.19 -0.61
C ARG A 163 -11.59 -14.96 -0.98
N GLY A 164 -12.42 -14.39 -1.86
CA GLY A 164 -13.71 -14.89 -2.30
C GLY A 164 -14.63 -15.32 -1.15
N GLU A 165 -15.66 -16.10 -1.48
CA GLU A 165 -16.73 -16.46 -0.54
C GLU A 165 -16.24 -17.42 0.56
N SER A 166 -15.20 -18.23 0.31
CA SER A 166 -14.65 -19.11 1.35
C SER A 166 -13.70 -18.38 2.29
N GLU A 167 -13.30 -17.16 1.94
CA GLU A 167 -12.32 -16.33 2.65
C GLU A 167 -10.94 -16.98 2.77
N SER A 168 -10.68 -18.00 1.95
CA SER A 168 -9.42 -18.72 1.85
C SER A 168 -8.83 -18.70 0.44
N GLU A 169 -9.57 -18.20 -0.54
CA GLU A 169 -9.09 -18.07 -1.91
C GLU A 169 -7.98 -17.01 -2.02
N CYS A 170 -7.39 -16.94 -3.21
CA CYS A 170 -6.42 -15.93 -3.59
C CYS A 170 -6.69 -15.60 -5.06
N ASN A 171 -7.89 -15.09 -5.33
CA ASN A 171 -8.39 -14.89 -6.69
C ASN A 171 -7.67 -13.74 -7.39
N GLU A 172 -7.44 -12.65 -6.66
CA GLU A 172 -6.84 -11.43 -7.19
C GLU A 172 -5.96 -10.74 -6.14
N LEU A 173 -4.97 -9.97 -6.61
CA LEU A 173 -4.03 -9.23 -5.79
C LEU A 173 -4.27 -7.72 -5.89
N TYR A 174 -4.36 -7.05 -4.75
CA TYR A 174 -4.48 -5.60 -4.66
C TYR A 174 -3.44 -5.00 -3.74
N LEU A 175 -3.06 -3.75 -4.01
CA LEU A 175 -2.27 -2.92 -3.13
C LEU A 175 -3.15 -1.87 -2.47
N HIS A 176 -3.00 -1.74 -1.16
CA HIS A 176 -3.55 -0.65 -0.38
C HIS A 176 -2.42 0.33 -0.06
N ALA A 177 -2.27 1.37 -0.90
CA ALA A 177 -1.16 2.34 -0.76
C ALA A 177 -1.28 3.20 0.50
N GLY A 178 -2.46 3.78 0.74
CA GLY A 178 -2.74 4.61 1.93
C GLY A 178 -1.82 5.82 2.11
N ARG A 179 -1.11 6.23 1.04
CA ARG A 179 -0.26 7.41 1.06
C ARG A 179 -1.11 8.67 1.20
N ARG A 180 -0.57 9.70 1.86
CA ARG A 180 -1.21 11.01 2.03
C ARG A 180 -1.60 11.67 0.72
N ALA A 181 -0.79 11.49 -0.32
CA ALA A 181 -1.07 11.99 -1.67
C ALA A 181 -2.09 11.12 -2.45
N GLY A 182 -2.51 9.99 -1.89
CA GLY A 182 -3.35 9.00 -2.52
C GLY A 182 -2.58 7.98 -3.39
N PRO A 183 -3.28 6.96 -3.90
CA PRO A 183 -4.68 6.67 -3.59
C PRO A 183 -4.86 6.03 -2.21
N PHE A 184 -6.00 6.33 -1.59
CA PHE A 184 -6.58 5.64 -0.45
C PHE A 184 -7.41 4.41 -0.88
N THR A 185 -7.77 4.33 -2.16
CA THR A 185 -8.39 3.14 -2.74
C THR A 185 -7.37 2.02 -2.93
N LEU A 186 -7.87 0.79 -2.85
CA LEU A 186 -7.13 -0.39 -3.26
C LEU A 186 -7.09 -0.42 -4.78
N PHE A 187 -5.97 -0.82 -5.34
CA PHE A 187 -5.79 -0.94 -6.78
C PHE A 187 -5.01 -2.21 -7.15
N PRO A 188 -5.34 -2.88 -8.26
CA PRO A 188 -4.54 -3.98 -8.76
C PRO A 188 -3.32 -3.46 -9.51
N LEU A 189 -2.32 -4.31 -9.71
CA LEU A 189 -1.25 -4.03 -10.65
C LEU A 189 -1.77 -4.09 -12.08
N THR A 190 -1.27 -3.22 -12.94
CA THR A 190 -1.45 -3.41 -14.39
C THR A 190 -0.65 -4.63 -14.84
N THR A 191 -1.03 -5.20 -15.98
CA THR A 191 -0.27 -6.30 -16.60
C THR A 191 1.21 -5.93 -16.78
N GLU A 192 1.50 -4.71 -17.25
CA GLU A 192 2.89 -4.24 -17.40
C GLU A 192 3.64 -4.18 -16.06
N GLN A 193 3.01 -3.63 -15.01
CA GLN A 193 3.65 -3.57 -13.69
C GLN A 193 3.90 -4.97 -13.11
N PHE A 194 2.95 -5.89 -13.29
CA PHE A 194 3.07 -7.27 -12.82
C PHE A 194 4.16 -8.02 -13.57
N GLU A 195 4.18 -7.97 -14.91
CA GLU A 195 5.20 -8.61 -15.74
C GLU A 195 6.59 -8.08 -15.42
N ARG A 196 6.76 -6.75 -15.35
CA ARG A 196 8.03 -6.13 -14.94
C ARG A 196 8.49 -6.58 -13.55
N PHE A 197 7.55 -6.80 -12.64
CA PHE A 197 7.86 -7.30 -11.30
C PHE A 197 8.30 -8.76 -11.33
N VAL A 198 7.58 -9.62 -12.03
CA VAL A 198 7.94 -11.03 -12.18
C VAL A 198 9.30 -11.17 -12.86
N ASP A 199 9.55 -10.41 -13.93
CA ASP A 199 10.85 -10.37 -14.61
C ASP A 199 11.98 -9.91 -13.68
N PHE A 200 11.72 -8.89 -12.86
CA PHE A 200 12.68 -8.44 -11.85
C PHE A 200 12.97 -9.53 -10.81
N LEU A 201 11.95 -10.21 -10.29
CA LEU A 201 12.11 -11.25 -9.27
C LEU A 201 12.81 -12.51 -9.80
N LEU A 202 12.45 -12.94 -11.01
CA LEU A 202 12.83 -14.23 -11.57
C LEU A 202 13.93 -14.17 -12.65
N GLY A 203 14.32 -12.98 -13.11
CA GLY A 203 15.36 -12.82 -14.13
C GLY A 203 16.65 -13.59 -13.82
N GLU A 204 17.44 -13.92 -14.83
CA GLU A 204 18.57 -14.85 -14.66
C GLU A 204 19.89 -14.17 -14.25
N THR A 205 19.93 -12.83 -14.19
CA THR A 205 21.16 -12.08 -13.92
C THR A 205 21.59 -12.25 -12.45
N GLU A 206 22.84 -12.68 -12.23
CA GLU A 206 23.41 -12.86 -10.88
C GLU A 206 23.47 -11.54 -10.09
N GLU A 207 23.76 -10.42 -10.77
CA GLU A 207 23.68 -9.07 -10.20
C GLU A 207 22.51 -8.31 -10.82
N PRO A 208 21.38 -8.15 -10.11
CA PRO A 208 20.25 -7.41 -10.63
C PRO A 208 20.62 -5.93 -10.79
N ASP A 209 20.26 -5.33 -11.92
CA ASP A 209 20.33 -3.88 -12.09
C ASP A 209 19.27 -3.23 -11.19
N LEU A 210 19.66 -2.90 -9.96
CA LEU A 210 18.79 -2.30 -8.95
C LEU A 210 18.19 -0.97 -9.39
N SER A 211 18.84 -0.26 -10.33
CA SER A 211 18.30 0.97 -10.91
C SER A 211 17.03 0.73 -11.75
N ARG A 212 16.81 -0.51 -12.18
CA ARG A 212 15.63 -0.96 -12.93
C ARG A 212 14.56 -1.60 -12.04
N SER A 213 14.71 -1.55 -10.71
CA SER A 213 13.71 -2.09 -9.79
C SER A 213 12.34 -1.45 -10.07
N PRO A 214 11.26 -2.25 -10.20
CA PRO A 214 9.91 -1.74 -10.38
C PRO A 214 9.28 -1.26 -9.05
N LEU A 215 10.02 -1.34 -7.95
CA LEU A 215 9.55 -1.00 -6.61
C LEU A 215 10.00 0.41 -6.17
N PRO A 216 9.18 1.15 -5.40
CA PRO A 216 7.80 0.81 -5.02
C PRO A 216 6.81 1.02 -6.17
N PHE A 217 5.72 0.24 -6.19
CA PHE A 217 4.62 0.46 -7.13
C PHE A 217 3.93 1.80 -6.86
N THR A 218 3.61 2.50 -7.94
CA THR A 218 2.83 3.75 -7.88
C THR A 218 1.56 3.58 -8.70
N ALA A 219 0.42 3.88 -8.10
CA ALA A 219 -0.86 3.81 -8.79
C ALA A 219 -0.97 4.93 -9.84
N THR A 220 -1.52 4.56 -10.99
CA THR A 220 -1.81 5.45 -12.13
C THR A 220 -3.29 5.40 -12.47
N SER A 221 -3.73 6.19 -13.45
CA SER A 221 -5.09 6.12 -14.00
C SER A 221 -5.45 4.76 -14.59
N GLU A 222 -4.44 3.97 -14.97
CA GLU A 222 -4.59 2.66 -15.61
C GLU A 222 -4.77 1.54 -14.57
N ASN A 223 -4.44 1.78 -13.30
CA ASN A 223 -4.65 0.82 -12.22
C ASN A 223 -6.14 0.77 -11.87
N ARG A 224 -6.87 -0.06 -12.62
CA ARG A 224 -8.29 -0.39 -12.47
C ARG A 224 -8.40 -1.90 -12.38
N TRP A 225 -9.25 -2.47 -11.54
CA TRP A 225 -10.46 -1.94 -10.91
C TRP A 225 -10.21 -1.54 -9.45
N ARG A 226 -10.63 -0.33 -9.05
CA ARG A 226 -10.31 0.18 -7.71
C ARG A 226 -11.39 -0.13 -6.68
N TRP A 227 -11.00 -0.39 -5.44
CA TRP A 227 -11.93 -0.66 -4.34
C TRP A 227 -11.79 0.35 -3.19
N HIS A 228 -12.92 0.74 -2.61
CA HIS A 228 -12.89 1.49 -1.36
C HIS A 228 -12.49 0.53 -0.22
N SER A 229 -11.56 0.94 0.66
CA SER A 229 -11.04 0.08 1.74
C SER A 229 -12.13 -0.57 2.60
N TRP A 230 -13.17 0.20 2.94
CA TRP A 230 -14.34 -0.33 3.66
C TRP A 230 -15.13 -1.37 2.85
N ASP A 231 -15.44 -1.13 1.57
CA ASP A 231 -16.25 -2.08 0.79
C ASP A 231 -15.45 -3.37 0.55
N ALA A 232 -14.17 -3.22 0.21
CA ALA A 232 -13.23 -4.31 0.02
C ALA A 232 -13.31 -5.32 1.16
N MET A 233 -13.18 -4.85 2.40
CA MET A 233 -13.17 -5.73 3.56
C MET A 233 -14.58 -6.13 4.05
N ALA A 234 -15.55 -5.21 4.02
CA ALA A 234 -16.88 -5.43 4.61
C ALA A 234 -17.84 -6.21 3.70
N ARG A 235 -17.62 -6.20 2.38
CA ARG A 235 -18.59 -6.71 1.40
C ARG A 235 -18.01 -7.62 0.33
N HIS A 236 -16.70 -7.56 0.10
CA HIS A 236 -16.08 -8.22 -1.07
C HIS A 236 -14.94 -9.17 -0.70
N HIS A 237 -14.74 -9.45 0.60
CA HIS A 237 -13.73 -10.39 1.08
C HIS A 237 -12.30 -10.09 0.59
N ILE A 238 -11.97 -8.81 0.38
CA ILE A 238 -10.63 -8.37 -0.06
C ILE A 238 -9.80 -7.95 1.16
N PHE A 239 -8.97 -8.88 1.66
CA PHE A 239 -8.10 -8.70 2.81
C PHE A 239 -6.93 -9.70 2.83
N ARG A 240 -5.84 -9.40 3.54
CA ARG A 240 -4.83 -10.43 3.88
C ARG A 240 -5.41 -11.47 4.81
N ASP A 241 -5.94 -10.99 5.92
CA ASP A 241 -6.63 -11.73 6.96
C ASP A 241 -7.70 -10.81 7.59
N LYS A 242 -8.64 -11.38 8.34
CA LYS A 242 -9.77 -10.62 8.91
C LYS A 242 -9.38 -9.65 10.03
N HIS A 243 -8.16 -9.78 10.57
CA HIS A 243 -7.69 -9.01 11.70
C HIS A 243 -6.80 -7.83 11.28
N GLU A 244 -6.35 -7.79 10.02
CA GLU A 244 -5.42 -6.78 9.50
C GLU A 244 -5.90 -5.33 9.68
N ARG A 245 -7.21 -5.09 9.63
CA ARG A 245 -7.82 -3.74 9.68
C ARG A 245 -9.09 -3.74 10.52
N SER A 246 -9.42 -2.58 11.10
CA SER A 246 -10.69 -2.36 11.78
C SER A 246 -11.74 -1.84 10.80
N VAL A 247 -12.84 -2.58 10.65
CA VAL A 247 -13.98 -2.17 9.82
C VAL A 247 -15.05 -1.53 10.70
N PRO A 248 -15.34 -0.23 10.56
CA PRO A 248 -16.45 0.38 11.27
C PRO A 248 -17.79 -0.23 10.81
N PRO A 249 -18.82 -0.30 11.66
CA PRO A 249 -20.12 -0.89 11.31
C PRO A 249 -20.79 -0.22 10.12
N THR A 250 -20.55 1.08 9.93
CA THR A 250 -21.09 1.89 8.84
C THR A 250 -19.97 2.34 7.94
N LYS A 251 -20.25 2.36 6.62
CA LYS A 251 -19.30 2.88 5.62
C LYS A 251 -19.06 4.38 5.91
N PRO A 252 -17.79 4.80 6.09
CA PRO A 252 -17.47 6.22 6.21
C PRO A 252 -17.89 6.99 4.96
N THR A 253 -18.56 8.13 5.15
CA THR A 253 -18.89 9.03 4.05
C THR A 253 -17.71 9.97 3.80
N GLY A 254 -16.96 9.75 2.73
CA GLY A 254 -15.95 10.71 2.29
C GLY A 254 -16.62 11.98 1.74
N CYS A 255 -16.20 13.15 2.21
CA CYS A 255 -16.69 14.43 1.68
C CYS A 255 -15.96 14.88 0.41
N VAL A 256 -14.75 14.38 0.16
CA VAL A 256 -13.95 14.70 -1.02
C VAL A 256 -13.79 13.45 -1.88
N LYS A 257 -14.09 13.59 -3.18
CA LYS A 257 -13.88 12.56 -4.20
C LYS A 257 -12.76 13.05 -5.11
N SER A 258 -11.70 12.25 -5.27
CA SER A 258 -10.52 12.62 -6.04
C SER A 258 -10.33 11.69 -7.24
N ALA A 259 -9.90 12.24 -8.38
CA ALA A 259 -9.47 11.45 -9.53
C ALA A 259 -8.19 10.64 -9.23
N VAL A 260 -7.43 11.02 -8.20
CA VAL A 260 -6.30 10.22 -7.71
C VAL A 260 -6.78 8.91 -7.10
N ASP A 261 -7.93 8.92 -6.40
CA ASP A 261 -8.54 7.72 -5.80
C ASP A 261 -9.39 6.94 -6.80
N TRP A 262 -10.11 7.67 -7.65
CA TRP A 262 -11.08 7.14 -8.61
C TRP A 262 -10.81 7.76 -9.98
N PRO A 263 -9.90 7.19 -10.79
CA PRO A 263 -9.54 7.71 -12.10
C PRO A 263 -10.74 7.99 -13.02
N GLU A 264 -11.82 7.23 -12.86
CA GLU A 264 -13.08 7.42 -13.57
C GLU A 264 -13.79 8.75 -13.29
N ILE A 265 -13.45 9.47 -12.22
CA ILE A 265 -13.94 10.84 -12.00
C ILE A 265 -13.42 11.76 -13.10
N ALA A 266 -12.17 11.58 -13.55
CA ALA A 266 -11.63 12.38 -14.64
C ALA A 266 -12.36 12.06 -15.96
N ASP A 267 -12.70 10.80 -16.20
CA ASP A 267 -13.48 10.37 -17.36
C ASP A 267 -14.90 10.98 -17.34
N GLU A 268 -15.56 10.94 -16.19
CA GLU A 268 -16.90 11.54 -16.01
C GLU A 268 -16.87 13.06 -16.22
N LEU A 269 -15.91 13.75 -15.62
CA LEU A 269 -15.76 15.21 -15.79
C LEU A 269 -15.45 15.58 -17.23
N TYR A 270 -14.64 14.78 -17.92
CA TYR A 270 -14.37 14.97 -19.34
C TYR A 270 -15.66 14.82 -20.18
N LEU A 271 -16.45 13.77 -19.93
CA LEU A 271 -17.70 13.54 -20.66
C LEU A 271 -18.74 14.63 -20.40
N ILE A 272 -18.84 15.15 -19.16
CA ILE A 272 -19.70 16.30 -18.86
C ILE A 272 -19.25 17.53 -19.63
N GLY A 273 -17.95 17.82 -19.68
CA GLY A 273 -17.41 18.94 -20.47
C GLY A 273 -17.71 18.77 -21.96
N ALA A 274 -17.44 17.59 -22.51
CA ALA A 274 -17.69 17.27 -23.92
C ALA A 274 -19.18 17.34 -24.30
N MET A 275 -20.08 17.03 -23.36
CA MET A 275 -21.52 17.16 -23.53
C MET A 275 -21.94 18.62 -23.72
N HIS A 276 -21.36 19.54 -22.94
CA HIS A 276 -21.61 20.98 -23.10
C HIS A 276 -21.11 21.47 -24.46
N ASP A 277 -19.88 21.11 -24.83
CA ASP A 277 -19.30 21.45 -26.14
C ASP A 277 -20.18 20.94 -27.29
N TYR A 278 -20.68 19.70 -27.20
CA TYR A 278 -21.58 19.13 -28.20
C TYR A 278 -22.87 19.95 -28.38
N TRP A 279 -23.53 20.32 -27.28
CA TRP A 279 -24.78 21.10 -27.34
C TRP A 279 -24.58 22.55 -27.76
N ASP A 280 -23.39 23.11 -27.52
CA ASP A 280 -22.99 24.44 -28.01
C ASP A 280 -22.48 24.42 -29.46
N GLY A 281 -22.50 23.25 -30.12
CA GLY A 281 -22.04 23.06 -31.50
C GLY A 281 -20.52 23.18 -31.68
N GLN A 282 -19.76 23.07 -30.59
CA GLN A 282 -18.30 23.06 -30.59
C GLN A 282 -17.75 21.70 -31.03
N PRO A 283 -16.52 21.65 -31.58
CA PRO A 283 -15.90 20.40 -31.97
C PRO A 283 -15.58 19.53 -30.75
N VAL A 284 -16.07 18.28 -30.75
CA VAL A 284 -15.83 17.28 -29.71
C VAL A 284 -14.90 16.17 -30.22
N ASP A 285 -13.91 15.81 -29.41
CA ASP A 285 -12.99 14.72 -29.72
C ASP A 285 -13.65 13.35 -29.50
N LYS A 286 -14.17 12.77 -30.59
CA LYS A 286 -14.84 11.46 -30.58
C LYS A 286 -13.94 10.33 -30.04
N SER A 287 -12.62 10.40 -30.22
CA SER A 287 -11.70 9.35 -29.75
C SER A 287 -11.60 9.38 -28.22
N LYS A 288 -11.44 10.57 -27.64
CA LYS A 288 -11.42 10.73 -26.19
C LYS A 288 -12.75 10.39 -25.54
N VAL A 289 -13.88 10.71 -26.19
CA VAL A 289 -15.21 10.29 -25.72
C VAL A 289 -15.32 8.77 -25.67
N ARG A 290 -14.95 8.05 -26.75
CA ARG A 290 -14.94 6.58 -26.76
C ARG A 290 -14.07 5.99 -25.66
N ALA A 291 -12.84 6.49 -25.53
CA ALA A 291 -11.91 5.98 -24.52
C ALA A 291 -12.41 6.24 -23.08
N ALA A 292 -13.04 7.38 -22.82
CA ALA A 292 -13.65 7.67 -21.52
C ALA A 292 -14.84 6.73 -21.22
N LEU A 293 -15.71 6.49 -22.20
CA LEU A 293 -16.83 5.55 -22.06
C LEU A 293 -16.36 4.12 -21.80
N GLU A 294 -15.30 3.67 -22.49
CA GLU A 294 -14.68 2.36 -22.27
C GLU A 294 -14.10 2.24 -20.85
N ARG A 295 -13.39 3.27 -20.38
CA ARG A 295 -12.85 3.30 -19.01
C ARG A 295 -13.93 3.38 -17.93
N LEU A 296 -15.08 3.99 -18.21
CA LEU A 296 -16.25 3.96 -17.32
C LEU A 296 -16.89 2.57 -17.19
N GLN A 297 -16.58 1.64 -18.10
CA GLN A 297 -16.94 0.24 -17.91
C GLN A 297 -15.96 -0.49 -17.00
N GLN A 298 -14.78 0.09 -16.70
CA GLN A 298 -13.72 -0.48 -15.88
C GLN A 298 -13.70 0.07 -14.43
N ILE A 299 -14.87 0.10 -13.78
CA ILE A 299 -15.07 0.63 -12.42
C ILE A 299 -15.79 -0.38 -11.52
N THR A 300 -15.60 -0.31 -10.20
CA THR A 300 -16.25 -1.24 -9.25
C THR A 300 -17.53 -0.64 -8.66
N LEU A 301 -18.28 -1.48 -7.92
CA LEU A 301 -19.43 -1.04 -7.11
C LEU A 301 -19.08 0.02 -6.06
N SER A 302 -17.80 0.11 -5.65
CA SER A 302 -17.34 1.15 -4.74
C SER A 302 -17.23 2.53 -5.39
N SER A 303 -17.18 2.58 -6.72
CA SER A 303 -16.94 3.80 -7.47
C SER A 303 -18.01 4.86 -7.18
N PRO A 304 -17.63 6.13 -6.96
CA PRO A 304 -18.58 7.21 -6.73
C PRO A 304 -19.40 7.58 -7.98
N VAL A 305 -18.99 7.11 -9.16
CA VAL A 305 -19.72 7.32 -10.43
C VAL A 305 -20.43 6.06 -10.91
N TRP A 306 -20.43 4.99 -10.11
CA TRP A 306 -21.05 3.71 -10.47
C TRP A 306 -22.49 3.87 -10.99
N SER A 307 -23.32 4.66 -10.32
CA SER A 307 -24.71 4.89 -10.72
C SER A 307 -24.85 5.66 -12.04
N ASN A 308 -23.88 6.50 -12.37
CA ASN A 308 -23.95 7.45 -13.48
C ASN A 308 -23.15 6.99 -14.71
N ARG A 309 -22.44 5.86 -14.64
CA ARG A 309 -21.55 5.38 -15.72
C ARG A 309 -22.22 5.24 -17.10
N ASN A 310 -23.55 5.10 -17.13
CA ASN A 310 -24.35 4.96 -18.36
C ASN A 310 -25.24 6.19 -18.64
N ALA A 311 -25.03 7.32 -17.96
CA ALA A 311 -25.86 8.53 -18.10
C ALA A 311 -25.57 9.33 -19.39
N HIS A 312 -24.58 8.92 -20.20
CA HIS A 312 -24.06 9.67 -21.35
C HIS A 312 -24.78 9.35 -22.67
N SER A 313 -26.11 9.40 -22.68
CA SER A 313 -26.93 9.05 -23.86
C SER A 313 -26.68 9.94 -25.08
N TRP A 314 -26.28 11.21 -24.86
CA TRP A 314 -25.92 12.18 -25.89
C TRP A 314 -24.79 11.71 -26.82
N THR A 315 -23.96 10.76 -26.35
CA THR A 315 -22.83 10.24 -27.13
C THR A 315 -23.25 9.35 -28.29
N LYS A 316 -24.50 8.84 -28.29
CA LYS A 316 -25.01 7.98 -29.38
C LYS A 316 -24.99 8.73 -30.71
N ASP A 317 -25.64 9.89 -30.75
CA ASP A 317 -25.73 10.74 -31.95
C ASP A 317 -24.35 11.27 -32.38
N LEU A 318 -23.44 11.48 -31.42
CA LEU A 318 -22.07 11.94 -31.71
C LEU A 318 -21.23 10.83 -32.37
N LEU A 319 -21.39 9.57 -31.94
CA LEU A 319 -20.49 8.47 -32.28
C LEU A 319 -20.98 7.58 -33.43
N GLU A 320 -22.25 7.70 -33.81
CA GLU A 320 -22.80 7.23 -35.11
C GLU A 320 -22.07 7.88 -36.30
#